data_AF-A0A2V8IDC2-F1
#
_entry.id   AF-A0A2V8IDC2-F1
#
_cell.length_a   1.000
_cell.length_b   1.000
_cell.length_c   1.000
_cell.angle_alpha   90.00
_cell.angle_beta   90.00
_cell.angle_gamma   90.00
#
_symmetry.space_group_name_H-M   'P 1'
#
loop_
_entity.id
_entity.type
_entity.pdbx_description
1 polymer ?
#
loop_
_entity_poly.entity_id
_entity_poly.type
_entity_poly.pdbx_seq_one_letter_code
_entity_poly.pdbx_strand_id
1 'polypeptide(L)'
;MRRSCISSCDAGQALVETALVLPILMTLILNCVNLGYFFLVALNVTATPRSSAEYSIMGFSAPDADAGVPAVIGAGTSSTVAYLAYQDMRGALASYANAQVQICSKKLGYNNAGTSTQTAQCSTCTSSSDSSCNATNSYTPSSDPESPTFVLHRVDVTYTFNT
;
A
#
# COMPACT_ATOMS: atom_id res chain seq x y z
N MET A 1 -45.14 49.33 34.44
CA MET A 1 -44.14 48.73 35.35
C MET A 1 -43.38 47.68 34.55
N ARG A 2 -42.23 48.06 34.00
CA ARG A 2 -41.41 47.23 33.09
C ARG A 2 -40.37 46.53 33.97
N ARG A 3 -40.35 45.21 34.03
CA ARG A 3 -39.23 44.46 34.60
C ARG A 3 -38.86 43.30 33.69
N SER A 4 -37.69 43.48 33.07
CA SER A 4 -36.96 42.56 32.22
C SER A 4 -36.65 41.24 32.93
N CYS A 5 -37.05 40.13 32.33
CA CYS A 5 -36.44 38.81 32.55
C CYS A 5 -36.27 38.15 31.17
N ILE A 6 -35.22 38.54 30.43
CA ILE A 6 -34.87 37.90 29.13
C ILE A 6 -33.46 37.27 29.15
N SER A 7 -32.66 37.41 30.21
CA SER A 7 -31.25 36.96 30.15
C SER A 7 -30.89 35.69 30.92
N SER A 8 -31.64 35.27 31.96
CA SER A 8 -31.23 34.14 32.82
C SER A 8 -31.76 32.76 32.39
N CYS A 9 -32.86 32.69 31.65
CA CYS A 9 -33.40 31.41 31.17
C CYS A 9 -32.59 30.84 29.99
N ASP A 10 -32.07 31.71 29.11
CA ASP A 10 -31.24 31.30 27.96
C ASP A 10 -29.88 30.72 28.38
N ALA A 11 -29.27 31.23 29.45
CA ALA A 11 -27.94 30.79 29.88
C ALA A 11 -27.92 29.33 30.38
N GLY A 12 -28.98 28.89 31.06
CA GLY A 12 -29.12 27.51 31.53
C GLY A 12 -29.44 26.54 30.40
N GLN A 13 -30.28 26.96 29.45
CA GLN A 13 -30.63 26.16 28.28
C GLN A 13 -29.42 26.00 27.34
N ALA A 14 -28.65 27.06 27.10
CA ALA A 14 -27.44 27.00 26.27
C ALA A 14 -26.35 26.08 26.85
N LEU A 15 -26.23 26.00 28.19
CA LEU A 15 -25.28 25.11 28.85
C LEU A 15 -25.71 23.64 28.72
N VAL A 16 -27.01 23.37 28.85
CA VAL A 16 -27.56 22.01 28.66
C VAL A 16 -27.50 21.57 27.20
N GLU A 17 -27.74 22.48 26.26
CA GLU A 17 -27.66 22.21 24.82
C GLU A 17 -26.23 21.91 24.38
N THR A 18 -25.24 22.70 24.83
CA THR A 18 -23.83 22.42 24.56
C THR A 18 -23.34 21.15 25.25
N ALA A 19 -23.78 20.88 26.48
CA ALA A 19 -23.43 19.65 27.20
C ALA A 19 -23.94 18.37 26.49
N LEU A 20 -25.05 18.46 25.74
CA LEU A 20 -25.63 17.32 25.02
C LEU A 20 -25.13 17.21 23.57
N VAL A 21 -24.84 18.33 22.90
CA VAL A 21 -24.27 18.35 21.54
C VAL A 21 -22.79 17.96 21.53
N LEU A 22 -22.01 18.35 22.53
CA LEU A 22 -20.57 18.09 22.58
C LEU A 22 -20.18 16.59 22.53
N PRO A 23 -20.81 15.66 23.29
CA PRO A 23 -20.49 14.23 23.18
C PRO A 23 -20.91 13.62 21.84
N ILE A 24 -22.01 14.09 21.25
CA ILE A 24 -22.48 13.65 19.93
C ILE A 24 -21.49 14.11 18.85
N LEU A 25 -21.05 15.37 18.92
CA LEU A 25 -20.05 15.94 18.02
C LEU A 25 -18.70 15.21 18.16
N MET A 26 -18.24 14.92 19.38
CA MET A 26 -17.01 14.18 19.61
C MET A 26 -17.06 12.78 19.00
N THR A 27 -18.19 12.08 19.16
CA THR A 27 -18.35 10.74 18.57
C THR A 27 -18.30 10.81 17.05
N LEU A 28 -18.93 11.82 16.44
CA LEU A 28 -18.92 12.03 15.00
C LEU A 28 -17.50 12.33 14.49
N ILE A 29 -16.79 13.26 15.15
CA ILE A 29 -15.41 13.63 14.78
C ILE A 29 -14.47 12.43 14.88
N LEU A 30 -14.52 11.65 15.97
CA LEU A 30 -13.67 10.46 16.13
C LEU A 30 -13.93 9.41 15.04
N ASN A 31 -15.20 9.21 14.65
CA ASN A 31 -15.55 8.35 13.53
C ASN A 31 -15.06 8.91 12.18
N CYS A 32 -15.16 10.22 11.95
CA CYS A 32 -14.60 10.87 10.77
C CYS A 32 -13.07 10.72 10.68
N VAL A 33 -12.35 10.81 11.80
CA VAL A 33 -10.89 10.60 11.83
C VAL A 33 -10.56 9.15 11.47
N ASN A 34 -11.31 8.18 11.99
CA ASN A 34 -11.12 6.77 11.63
C ASN A 34 -11.37 6.51 10.14
N LEU A 35 -12.42 7.11 9.58
CA LEU A 35 -12.71 7.06 8.16
C LEU A 35 -11.60 7.74 7.32
N GLY A 36 -11.10 8.89 7.76
CA GLY A 36 -9.98 9.59 7.10
C GLY A 36 -8.70 8.76 7.09
N TYR A 37 -8.40 8.06 8.19
CA TYR A 37 -7.26 7.15 8.28
C TYR A 37 -7.36 5.99 7.27
N PHE A 38 -8.56 5.41 7.09
CA PHE A 38 -8.79 4.39 6.07
C PHE A 38 -8.45 4.87 4.66
N PHE A 39 -8.89 6.08 4.29
CA PHE A 39 -8.57 6.65 2.97
C PHE A 39 -7.08 6.92 2.79
N LEU A 40 -6.40 7.39 3.83
CA LEU A 40 -4.95 7.60 3.80
C LEU A 40 -4.22 6.27 3.51
N VAL A 41 -4.58 5.20 4.22
CA VAL A 41 -3.99 3.87 4.00
C VAL A 41 -4.29 3.37 2.58
N ALA A 42 -5.54 3.43 2.14
CA ALA A 42 -5.96 2.92 0.83
C ALA A 42 -5.23 3.63 -0.34
N LEU A 43 -5.05 4.94 -0.24
CA LEU A 43 -4.35 5.72 -1.27
C LEU A 43 -2.88 5.33 -1.40
N ASN A 44 -2.19 5.17 -0.27
CA ASN A 44 -0.77 4.82 -0.30
C ASN A 44 -0.57 3.40 -0.83
N VAL A 45 -1.35 2.42 -0.36
CA VAL A 45 -1.31 1.04 -0.89
C VAL A 45 -1.57 0.98 -2.39
N THR A 46 -2.47 1.82 -2.91
CA THR A 46 -2.80 1.86 -4.35
C THR A 46 -1.72 2.58 -5.17
N ALA A 47 -1.03 3.56 -4.61
CA ALA A 47 0.05 4.29 -5.28
C ALA A 47 1.35 3.47 -5.37
N THR A 48 1.64 2.65 -4.35
CA THR A 48 2.86 1.84 -4.27
C THR A 48 3.16 0.98 -5.51
N PRO A 49 2.25 0.14 -6.03
CA PRO A 49 2.57 -0.74 -7.16
C PRO A 49 3.01 0.03 -8.41
N ARG A 50 2.49 1.24 -8.62
CA ARG A 50 2.89 2.10 -9.74
C ARG A 50 4.35 2.54 -9.61
N SER A 51 4.69 3.16 -8.49
CA SER A 51 6.07 3.62 -8.23
C SER A 51 7.05 2.46 -8.26
N SER A 52 6.70 1.33 -7.63
CA SER A 52 7.53 0.12 -7.63
C SER A 52 7.70 -0.49 -9.02
N ALA A 53 6.66 -0.48 -9.87
CA ALA A 53 6.78 -0.93 -11.26
C ALA A 53 7.72 -0.03 -12.07
N GLU A 54 7.63 1.30 -11.89
CA GLU A 54 8.56 2.25 -12.52
C GLU A 54 10.01 1.93 -12.14
N TYR A 55 10.32 1.80 -10.84
CA TYR A 55 11.68 1.44 -10.38
C TYR A 55 12.15 0.07 -10.87
N SER A 56 11.24 -0.88 -11.02
CA SER A 56 11.58 -2.20 -11.53
C SER A 56 11.93 -2.20 -13.03
N ILE A 57 11.30 -1.32 -13.81
CA ILE A 57 11.58 -1.15 -15.25
C ILE A 57 12.88 -0.39 -15.49
N MET A 58 13.23 0.59 -14.63
CA MET A 58 14.45 1.41 -14.75
C MET A 58 15.76 0.60 -14.75
N GLY A 59 15.76 -0.65 -14.26
CA GLY A 59 16.90 -1.55 -14.40
C GLY A 59 18.22 -1.04 -13.80
N PHE A 60 19.34 -1.51 -14.36
CA PHE A 60 20.74 -1.44 -13.91
C PHE A 60 21.34 -0.04 -13.58
N SER A 61 20.54 1.03 -13.58
CA SER A 61 20.96 2.39 -13.21
C SER A 61 20.60 2.77 -11.76
N ALA A 62 19.89 1.90 -11.05
CA ALA A 62 19.73 2.02 -9.59
C ALA A 62 21.06 1.69 -8.88
N PRO A 63 21.37 2.31 -7.73
CA PRO A 63 22.61 2.06 -6.98
C PRO A 63 22.63 0.64 -6.43
N ASP A 64 23.01 -0.33 -7.28
CA ASP A 64 23.51 -1.70 -7.03
C ASP A 64 23.59 -2.47 -8.38
N ALA A 65 24.31 -1.90 -9.34
CA ALA A 65 24.40 -2.45 -10.70
C ALA A 65 25.31 -3.70 -10.83
N ASP A 66 26.06 -4.07 -9.79
CA ASP A 66 27.12 -5.11 -9.86
C ASP A 66 26.69 -6.51 -9.34
N ALA A 67 25.49 -6.63 -8.76
CA ALA A 67 24.91 -7.94 -8.36
C ALA A 67 23.72 -8.36 -9.23
N GLY A 68 23.64 -7.82 -10.45
CA GLY A 68 22.83 -8.41 -11.50
C GLY A 68 21.35 -8.59 -11.14
N VAL A 69 20.70 -7.59 -10.53
CA VAL A 69 19.24 -7.30 -10.42
C VAL A 69 19.10 -5.85 -9.92
N PRO A 70 18.10 -5.03 -10.29
CA PRO A 70 17.63 -4.02 -9.32
C PRO A 70 16.96 -4.81 -8.20
N ALA A 71 17.74 -5.40 -7.28
CA ALA A 71 17.35 -6.47 -6.34
C ALA A 71 15.83 -6.69 -6.24
N VAL A 72 15.29 -7.52 -7.13
CA VAL A 72 13.89 -7.96 -7.10
C VAL A 72 13.71 -8.89 -5.89
N ILE A 73 14.83 -9.48 -5.45
CA ILE A 73 15.03 -10.39 -4.33
C ILE A 73 16.45 -10.13 -3.82
N GLY A 74 16.58 -9.87 -2.52
CA GLY A 74 17.84 -9.45 -1.88
C GLY A 74 17.60 -8.49 -0.72
N ALA A 75 16.76 -8.86 0.24
CA ALA A 75 16.50 -8.00 1.39
C ALA A 75 17.66 -7.85 2.38
N GLY A 76 17.58 -6.70 3.05
CA GLY A 76 18.57 -6.22 4.01
C GLY A 76 19.27 -4.95 3.52
N THR A 77 19.25 -4.67 2.21
CA THR A 77 19.84 -3.45 1.64
C THR A 77 18.75 -2.48 1.21
N SER A 78 18.97 -1.18 1.44
CA SER A 78 18.04 -0.08 1.17
C SER A 78 17.79 0.19 -0.34
N SER A 79 17.99 -0.80 -1.20
CA SER A 79 18.11 -0.67 -2.66
C SER A 79 17.19 -1.60 -3.47
N THR A 80 16.34 -2.41 -2.82
CA THR A 80 15.45 -3.35 -3.51
C THR A 80 14.10 -2.73 -3.87
N VAL A 81 13.46 -3.20 -4.95
CA VAL A 81 12.11 -2.74 -5.35
C VAL A 81 11.08 -3.05 -4.27
N ALA A 82 11.20 -4.22 -3.63
CA ALA A 82 10.36 -4.61 -2.51
C ALA A 82 10.55 -3.68 -1.30
N TYR A 83 11.80 -3.33 -0.96
CA TYR A 83 12.08 -2.37 0.12
C TYR A 83 11.45 -1.00 -0.15
N LEU A 84 11.59 -0.48 -1.38
CA LEU A 84 10.96 0.78 -1.77
C LEU A 84 9.42 0.69 -1.69
N ALA A 85 8.84 -0.44 -2.09
CA ALA A 85 7.40 -0.68 -1.95
C ALA A 85 6.96 -0.60 -0.48
N TYR A 86 7.69 -1.25 0.43
CA TYR A 86 7.39 -1.19 1.86
C TYR A 86 7.62 0.21 2.45
N GLN A 87 8.63 0.94 1.99
CA GLN A 87 8.90 2.31 2.44
C GLN A 87 7.80 3.29 2.01
N ASP A 88 7.24 3.11 0.82
CA ASP A 88 6.08 3.88 0.34
C ASP A 88 4.85 3.64 1.22
N MET A 89 4.62 2.39 1.65
CA MET A 89 3.55 2.04 2.58
C MET A 89 3.78 2.54 4.01
N ARG A 90 5.05 2.66 4.47
CA ARG A 90 5.38 3.06 5.85
C ARG A 90 4.93 4.45 6.24
N GLY A 91 4.76 5.36 5.28
CA GLY A 91 4.23 6.70 5.55
C GLY A 91 2.75 6.67 5.98
N ALA A 92 2.05 5.57 5.71
CA ALA A 92 0.59 5.47 5.83
C ALA A 92 0.10 4.37 6.76
N LEU A 93 0.85 3.28 6.88
CA LEU A 93 0.47 2.12 7.69
C LEU A 93 1.24 2.13 9.01
N ALA A 94 0.53 2.04 10.13
CA ALA A 94 1.13 1.78 11.44
C ALA A 94 1.88 0.43 11.50
N SER A 95 1.46 -0.55 10.69
CA SER A 95 2.15 -1.83 10.51
C SER A 95 1.88 -2.39 9.11
N TYR A 96 2.94 -2.83 8.45
CA TYR A 96 2.91 -3.50 7.14
C TYR A 96 2.99 -5.03 7.28
N ALA A 97 2.77 -5.59 8.48
CA ALA A 97 2.85 -7.04 8.73
C ALA A 97 1.87 -7.88 7.89
N ASN A 98 0.77 -7.28 7.43
CA ASN A 98 -0.22 -7.92 6.55
C ASN A 98 -0.09 -7.49 5.07
N ALA A 99 0.99 -6.79 4.71
CA ALA A 99 1.26 -6.37 3.33
C ALA A 99 2.19 -7.38 2.64
N GLN A 100 1.78 -7.87 1.48
CA GLN A 100 2.58 -8.72 0.60
C GLN A 100 2.83 -7.99 -0.70
N VAL A 101 4.06 -8.07 -1.22
CA VAL A 101 4.45 -7.48 -2.50
C VAL A 101 4.89 -8.59 -3.42
N GLN A 102 4.19 -8.80 -4.53
CA GLN A 102 4.54 -9.78 -5.55
C GLN A 102 5.13 -9.07 -6.77
N ILE A 103 6.33 -9.48 -7.19
CA ILE A 103 7.03 -8.90 -8.32
C ILE A 103 7.17 -9.97 -9.39
N CYS A 104 6.66 -9.70 -10.59
CA CYS A 104 6.79 -10.54 -11.78
C CYS A 104 7.71 -9.85 -12.78
N SER A 105 8.86 -10.45 -13.04
CA SER A 105 9.89 -9.86 -13.87
C SER A 105 10.57 -10.89 -14.74
N LYS A 106 10.96 -10.50 -15.95
CA LYS A 106 11.82 -11.31 -16.83
C LYS A 106 13.13 -11.75 -16.18
N LYS A 107 13.55 -11.02 -15.14
CA LYS A 107 14.74 -11.31 -14.36
C LYS A 107 14.66 -12.63 -13.59
N LEU A 108 13.49 -12.89 -13.00
CA LEU A 108 13.21 -14.13 -12.26
C LEU A 108 13.19 -15.32 -13.23
N GLY A 109 12.93 -15.05 -14.51
CA GLY A 109 12.87 -16.02 -15.58
C GLY A 109 11.52 -16.00 -16.27
N TYR A 110 11.27 -17.01 -17.09
CA TYR A 110 10.00 -17.21 -17.75
C TYR A 110 9.48 -18.62 -17.48
N ASN A 111 8.18 -18.76 -17.27
CA ASN A 111 7.53 -20.05 -17.46
C ASN A 111 7.15 -20.18 -18.94
N ASN A 112 7.27 -21.38 -19.52
CA ASN A 112 6.93 -21.68 -20.91
C ASN A 112 7.60 -20.74 -21.94
N ALA A 113 8.91 -20.50 -21.77
CA ALA A 113 9.70 -19.63 -22.64
C ALA A 113 9.55 -19.98 -24.13
N GLY A 114 9.40 -18.97 -24.98
CA GLY A 114 9.33 -19.11 -26.44
C GLY A 114 7.98 -19.57 -26.99
N THR A 115 6.93 -19.62 -26.15
CA THR A 115 5.57 -20.02 -26.55
C THR A 115 4.60 -18.86 -26.44
N SER A 116 3.41 -18.98 -27.04
CA SER A 116 2.33 -17.99 -26.86
C SER A 116 1.77 -17.96 -25.42
N THR A 117 2.22 -18.85 -24.52
CA THR A 117 1.81 -18.90 -23.11
C THR A 117 2.96 -18.52 -22.16
N GLN A 118 3.97 -17.80 -22.67
CA GLN A 118 5.07 -17.31 -21.84
C GLN A 118 4.52 -16.38 -20.76
N THR A 119 4.97 -16.60 -19.53
CA THR A 119 4.69 -15.71 -18.40
C THR A 119 5.98 -15.35 -17.70
N ALA A 120 6.10 -14.12 -17.20
CA ALA A 120 7.19 -13.76 -16.30
C ALA A 120 7.07 -14.54 -15.01
N GLN A 121 8.19 -15.06 -14.49
CA GLN A 121 8.20 -15.65 -13.16
C GLN A 121 7.98 -14.56 -12.11
N CYS A 122 7.27 -14.93 -11.03
CA CYS A 122 6.96 -14.04 -9.93
C CYS A 122 7.54 -14.57 -8.63
N SER A 123 7.87 -13.64 -7.74
CA SER A 123 8.34 -13.87 -6.38
C SER A 123 7.60 -12.93 -5.44
N THR A 124 7.25 -13.43 -4.25
CA THR A 124 6.41 -12.69 -3.28
C THR A 124 7.18 -12.44 -2.01
N CYS A 125 7.30 -11.16 -1.65
CA CYS A 125 7.90 -10.69 -0.41
C CYS A 125 6.82 -10.51 0.66
N THR A 126 7.10 -10.94 1.88
CA THR A 126 6.20 -10.77 3.04
C THR A 126 6.67 -9.71 4.03
N SER A 127 7.90 -9.22 3.87
CA SER A 127 8.43 -8.13 4.69
C SER A 127 9.48 -7.32 3.94
N SER A 128 9.75 -6.11 4.41
CA SER A 128 10.85 -5.26 3.95
C SER A 128 12.24 -5.87 4.13
N SER A 129 12.32 -6.93 4.94
CA SER A 129 13.56 -7.61 5.34
C SER A 129 13.65 -9.03 4.78
N ASP A 130 12.71 -9.44 3.92
CA ASP A 130 12.62 -10.79 3.36
C ASP A 130 13.67 -11.04 2.27
N SER A 131 14.79 -11.65 2.66
CA SER A 131 16.00 -11.70 1.83
C SER A 131 15.84 -12.47 0.53
N SER A 132 14.84 -13.34 0.47
CA SER A 132 14.64 -14.29 -0.62
C SER A 132 13.27 -14.18 -1.31
N CYS A 133 12.34 -13.40 -0.76
CA CYS A 133 10.95 -13.26 -1.22
C CYS A 133 10.39 -14.57 -1.78
N ASN A 134 10.45 -15.61 -0.97
CA ASN A 134 10.11 -16.97 -1.38
C ASN A 134 8.71 -17.38 -0.90
N ALA A 135 7.84 -16.41 -0.63
CA ALA A 135 6.47 -16.73 -0.28
C ALA A 135 5.71 -17.22 -1.51
N THR A 136 4.71 -18.07 -1.27
CA THR A 136 3.81 -18.58 -2.31
C THR A 136 3.20 -17.41 -3.08
N ASN A 137 3.23 -17.49 -4.41
CA ASN A 137 2.61 -16.49 -5.27
C ASN A 137 1.15 -16.31 -4.89
N SER A 138 0.80 -15.08 -4.51
CA SER A 138 -0.59 -14.70 -4.18
C SER A 138 -1.47 -14.81 -5.43
N TYR A 139 -0.90 -14.57 -6.61
CA TYR A 139 -1.60 -14.67 -7.89
C TYR A 139 -0.76 -15.32 -8.99
N THR A 140 -1.41 -16.09 -9.87
CA THR A 140 -0.77 -16.60 -11.08
C THR A 140 -0.63 -15.49 -12.12
N PRO A 141 0.57 -15.28 -12.69
CA PRO A 141 0.74 -14.31 -13.77
C PRO A 141 -0.09 -14.71 -14.98
N SER A 142 -0.79 -13.74 -15.57
CA SER A 142 -1.57 -13.95 -16.79
C SER A 142 -0.63 -14.11 -17.99
N SER A 143 -0.95 -15.03 -18.91
CA SER A 143 -0.23 -15.15 -20.18
C SER A 143 -0.52 -13.94 -21.06
N ASP A 144 0.54 -13.32 -21.56
CA ASP A 144 0.46 -12.17 -22.43
C ASP A 144 0.17 -12.62 -23.88
N PRO A 145 -0.90 -12.14 -24.53
CA PRO A 145 -1.20 -12.48 -25.92
C PRO A 145 -0.13 -12.04 -26.93
N GLU A 146 0.73 -11.08 -26.57
CA GLU A 146 1.85 -10.61 -27.40
C GLU A 146 3.15 -11.43 -27.19
N SER A 147 3.10 -12.48 -26.37
CA SER A 147 4.21 -13.42 -26.19
C SER A 147 4.55 -14.18 -27.48
N PRO A 148 5.84 -14.38 -27.83
CA PRO A 148 7.07 -14.14 -27.02
C PRO A 148 7.75 -12.78 -27.28
N THR A 149 7.13 -11.88 -28.05
CA THR A 149 7.76 -10.60 -28.42
C THR A 149 7.76 -9.58 -27.29
N PHE A 150 6.69 -9.56 -26.51
CA PHE A 150 6.57 -8.76 -25.29
C PHE A 150 6.17 -9.67 -24.13
N VAL A 151 6.63 -9.31 -22.94
CA VAL A 151 6.27 -10.01 -21.70
C VAL A 151 5.90 -8.97 -20.67
N LEU A 152 4.70 -9.08 -20.14
CA LEU A 152 4.21 -8.23 -19.07
C LEU A 152 5.12 -8.25 -17.85
N HIS A 153 5.60 -7.07 -17.45
CA HIS A 153 6.23 -6.82 -16.16
C HIS A 153 5.18 -6.32 -15.17
N ARG A 154 5.14 -6.86 -13.95
CA ARG A 154 4.06 -6.57 -13.00
C ARG A 154 4.56 -6.48 -11.56
N VAL A 155 3.99 -5.55 -10.81
CA VAL A 155 4.15 -5.46 -9.36
C VAL A 155 2.76 -5.39 -8.76
N ASP A 156 2.43 -6.36 -7.92
CA ASP A 156 1.15 -6.45 -7.23
C ASP A 156 1.37 -6.25 -5.73
N VAL A 157 0.49 -5.50 -5.08
CA VAL A 157 0.50 -5.29 -3.64
C VAL A 157 -0.82 -5.80 -3.08
N THR A 158 -0.73 -6.70 -2.10
CA THR A 158 -1.88 -7.22 -1.36
C THR A 158 -1.79 -6.77 0.07
N TYR A 159 -2.83 -6.11 0.58
CA TYR A 159 -2.95 -5.75 1.99
C TYR A 159 -4.25 -6.29 2.57
N THR A 160 -4.14 -7.05 3.66
CA THR A 160 -5.31 -7.57 4.39
C THR A 160 -5.56 -6.73 5.63
N PHE A 161 -6.75 -6.13 5.71
CA PHE A 161 -7.23 -5.46 6.91
C PHE A 161 -7.69 -6.51 7.92
N ASN A 162 -6.99 -6.61 9.06
CA ASN A 162 -7.50 -7.35 10.20
C ASN A 162 -8.26 -6.36 11.10
N THR A 163 -9.53 -6.69 11.37
CA THR A 163 -10.41 -5.97 12.29
C THR A 163 -10.05 -6.23 13.74
#